data_AF-A0A0F9HL08-F1
#
_entry.id   AF-A0A0F9HL08-F1
#
_cell.length_a   1.000
_cell.length_b   1.000
_cell.length_c   1.000
_cell.angle_alpha   90.00
_cell.angle_beta   90.00
_cell.angle_gamma   90.00
#
_symmetry.space_group_name_H-M   'P 1'
#
loop_
_entity.id
_entity.type
_entity.pdbx_description
1 polymer ?
#
loop_
_entity_poly.entity_id
_entity_poly.type
_entity_poly.pdbx_seq_one_letter_code
_entity_poly.pdbx_strand_id
1 'polypeptide(L)'
;MKTKLTAIDIIEVLGNTGKTTFARKGNTALIRRPYGRQVATPAQKIMRDAFRVADAHWAYLSLADRQDWRDYKRWERINGYSQYMKVNITRVRDGLPFIDNPGSI
;
A
#
# COMPACT_ATOMS: atom_id res chain seq x y z
N MET A 1 5.05 -46.57 -35.41
CA MET A 1 5.08 -45.09 -35.37
C MET A 1 4.71 -44.64 -33.95
N LYS A 2 5.64 -44.06 -33.19
CA LYS A 2 5.32 -43.48 -31.88
C LYS A 2 5.00 -41.99 -32.08
N THR A 3 3.75 -41.61 -31.82
CA THR A 3 3.27 -40.23 -31.87
C THR A 3 4.05 -39.40 -30.85
N LYS A 4 4.81 -38.39 -31.30
CA LYS A 4 5.50 -37.45 -30.41
C LYS A 4 4.44 -36.54 -29.78
N LEU A 5 4.10 -36.80 -28.52
CA LEU A 5 3.36 -35.85 -27.68
C LEU A 5 4.24 -34.62 -27.45
N THR A 6 3.71 -33.45 -27.79
CA THR A 6 4.37 -32.16 -27.57
C THR A 6 4.18 -31.70 -26.13
N ALA A 7 5.00 -30.75 -25.68
CA ALA A 7 4.96 -30.24 -24.30
C ALA A 7 3.61 -29.61 -23.88
N ILE A 8 2.73 -29.33 -24.84
CA ILE A 8 1.39 -28.77 -24.66
C ILE A 8 0.36 -29.87 -24.36
N ASP A 9 0.63 -31.13 -24.71
CA ASP A 9 -0.40 -32.18 -24.79
C ASP A 9 -0.83 -32.79 -23.45
N ILE A 10 -0.22 -32.47 -22.30
CA ILE A 10 -0.67 -33.02 -21.00
C ILE A 10 -0.53 -31.98 -19.89
N ILE A 11 -1.52 -31.07 -19.80
CA ILE A 11 -1.84 -30.35 -18.57
C ILE A 11 -3.33 -30.51 -18.33
N GLU A 12 -3.69 -31.42 -17.43
CA GLU A 12 -5.05 -31.56 -16.92
C GLU A 12 -5.22 -30.58 -15.73
N VAL A 13 -6.10 -29.59 -15.89
CA VAL A 13 -6.35 -28.57 -14.86
C VAL A 13 -7.41 -29.10 -13.89
N LEU A 14 -6.97 -29.55 -12.70
CA LEU A 14 -7.82 -30.24 -11.72
C LEU A 14 -8.73 -29.33 -10.88
N GLY A 15 -8.70 -28.01 -11.10
CA GLY A 15 -9.57 -27.07 -10.39
C GLY A 15 -8.81 -25.93 -9.68
N ASN A 16 -9.58 -24.93 -9.26
CA ASN A 16 -9.09 -23.60 -8.89
C ASN A 16 -9.50 -23.29 -7.44
N THR A 17 -8.61 -23.46 -6.48
CA THR A 17 -8.84 -23.05 -5.07
C THR A 17 -8.09 -21.77 -4.78
N GLY A 18 -8.80 -20.64 -4.87
CA GLY A 18 -8.49 -19.39 -4.19
C GLY A 18 -7.26 -18.58 -4.62
N LYS A 19 -6.19 -19.20 -5.17
CA LYS A 19 -4.95 -18.59 -5.72
C LYS A 19 -3.91 -19.58 -6.28
N THR A 20 -4.13 -20.90 -6.17
CA THR A 20 -3.14 -21.93 -6.53
C THR A 20 -3.72 -22.88 -7.60
N THR A 21 -2.92 -23.21 -8.61
CA THR A 21 -3.26 -24.23 -9.62
C THR A 21 -2.48 -25.51 -9.31
N PHE A 22 -3.16 -26.65 -9.21
CA PHE A 22 -2.51 -27.95 -9.07
C PHE A 22 -2.30 -28.55 -10.47
N ALA A 23 -1.04 -28.77 -10.84
CA ALA A 23 -0.67 -29.50 -12.05
C ALA A 23 0.04 -30.79 -11.64
N ARG A 24 -0.41 -31.95 -12.16
CA ARG A 24 0.20 -33.25 -11.88
C ARG A 24 1.15 -33.66 -13.00
N LYS A 25 2.46 -33.66 -12.73
CA LYS A 25 3.48 -34.30 -13.59
C LYS A 25 4.74 -34.61 -12.77
N GLY A 26 4.83 -35.81 -12.19
CA GLY A 26 5.96 -36.15 -11.29
C GLY A 26 6.04 -35.20 -10.08
N ASN A 27 7.11 -35.29 -9.28
CA ASN A 27 7.33 -34.53 -8.02
C ASN A 27 6.69 -33.13 -8.04
N THR A 28 5.68 -32.95 -7.20
CA THR A 28 4.81 -31.76 -7.15
C THR A 28 5.63 -30.48 -6.97
N ALA A 29 5.74 -29.66 -8.02
CA ALA A 29 6.33 -28.33 -7.93
C ALA A 29 5.25 -27.31 -7.59
N LEU A 30 5.37 -26.67 -6.42
CA LEU A 30 4.54 -25.54 -6.02
C LEU A 30 5.09 -24.25 -6.64
N ILE A 31 4.44 -23.75 -7.70
CA ILE A 31 4.81 -22.48 -8.33
C ILE A 31 3.90 -21.37 -7.79
N ARG A 32 4.47 -20.36 -7.11
CA ARG A 32 3.73 -19.18 -6.65
C ARG A 32 3.32 -18.35 -7.86
N ARG A 33 2.02 -18.20 -8.10
CA ARG A 33 1.51 -17.32 -9.17
C ARG A 33 1.85 -15.86 -8.83
N PRO A 34 2.34 -15.05 -9.77
CA PRO A 34 2.48 -13.61 -9.55
C PRO A 34 1.12 -13.01 -9.20
N TYR A 35 1.07 -12.20 -8.14
CA TYR A 35 -0.15 -11.47 -7.78
C TYR A 35 -0.53 -10.55 -8.94
N GLY A 36 -1.78 -10.61 -9.39
CA GLY A 36 -2.29 -9.70 -10.40
C GLY A 36 -2.17 -8.25 -9.95
N ARG A 37 -1.81 -7.36 -10.86
CA ARG A 37 -1.77 -5.92 -10.59
C ARG A 37 -3.19 -5.43 -10.33
N GLN A 38 -3.49 -5.06 -9.10
CA GLN A 38 -4.79 -4.47 -8.74
C GLN A 38 -4.83 -3.00 -9.18
N VAL A 39 -5.91 -2.62 -9.86
CA VAL A 39 -6.16 -1.21 -10.21
C VAL A 39 -6.68 -0.49 -8.98
N ALA A 40 -6.07 0.65 -8.65
CA ALA A 40 -6.50 1.45 -7.51
C ALA A 40 -7.93 1.97 -7.69
N THR A 41 -8.77 1.79 -6.68
CA THR A 41 -10.13 2.32 -6.65
C THR A 41 -10.12 3.86 -6.60
N PRO A 42 -11.22 4.55 -6.97
CA PRO A 42 -11.31 6.00 -6.85
C PRO A 42 -10.98 6.51 -5.44
N ALA A 43 -11.49 5.85 -4.40
CA ALA A 43 -11.18 6.19 -3.01
C ALA A 43 -9.69 6.05 -2.67
N GLN A 44 -9.03 4.99 -3.16
CA GLN A 44 -7.58 4.80 -2.98
C GLN A 44 -6.77 5.89 -3.68
N LYS A 45 -7.21 6.35 -4.86
CA LYS A 45 -6.57 7.46 -5.57
C LYS A 45 -6.67 8.76 -4.76
N ILE A 46 -7.88 9.09 -4.27
CA ILE A 46 -8.10 10.27 -3.42
C ILE A 46 -7.18 10.24 -2.19
N MET A 47 -7.14 9.12 -1.47
CA MET A 47 -6.28 9.01 -0.28
C MET A 47 -4.79 9.11 -0.60
N ARG A 48 -4.35 8.52 -1.72
CA ARG A 48 -2.96 8.64 -2.18
C ARG A 48 -2.61 10.09 -2.53
N ASP A 49 -3.54 10.79 -3.18
CA ASP A 49 -3.31 12.17 -3.59
C ASP A 49 -3.30 13.10 -2.36
N ALA A 50 -4.21 12.90 -1.40
CA ALA A 50 -4.19 13.59 -0.10
C ALA A 50 -2.90 13.34 0.69
N PHE A 51 -2.41 12.09 0.71
CA PHE A 51 -1.11 11.75 1.30
C PHE A 51 0.02 12.54 0.64
N ARG A 52 0.08 12.58 -0.70
CA ARG A 52 1.14 13.30 -1.43
C ARG A 52 1.15 14.79 -1.11
N VAL A 53 -0.02 15.42 -1.03
CA VAL A 53 -0.12 16.84 -0.70
C VAL A 53 0.33 17.08 0.75
N ALA A 54 -0.09 16.24 1.70
CA ALA A 54 0.35 16.35 3.09
C ALA A 54 1.87 16.13 3.25
N ASP A 55 2.43 15.16 2.54
CA ASP A 55 3.87 14.85 2.55
C ASP A 55 4.70 16.00 1.97
N ALA A 56 4.25 16.59 0.85
CA ALA A 56 4.86 17.79 0.30
C ALA A 56 4.81 18.96 1.29
N HIS A 57 3.68 19.15 1.97
CA HIS A 57 3.53 20.20 2.99
C HIS A 57 4.47 19.99 4.18
N TRP A 58 4.62 18.75 4.67
CA TRP A 58 5.59 18.42 5.72
C TRP A 58 7.02 18.86 5.33
N ALA A 59 7.39 18.67 4.06
CA ALA A 59 8.69 19.09 3.53
C ALA A 59 8.88 20.63 3.49
N TYR A 60 7.80 21.42 3.57
CA TYR A 60 7.86 22.89 3.65
C TYR A 60 7.84 23.44 5.09
N LEU A 61 7.43 22.64 6.08
CA LEU A 61 7.45 23.08 7.47
C LEU A 61 8.85 23.48 7.92
N SER A 62 8.91 24.49 8.79
CA SER A 62 10.14 24.91 9.43
C SER A 62 10.70 23.80 10.32
N LEU A 63 11.99 23.88 10.65
CA LEU A 63 12.60 22.93 11.60
C LEU A 63 11.92 23.01 12.98
N ALA A 64 11.48 24.20 13.39
CA ALA A 64 10.78 24.42 14.65
C ALA A 64 9.42 23.72 14.66
N ASP A 65 8.60 23.90 13.62
CA ASP A 65 7.28 23.24 13.55
C ASP A 65 7.39 21.72 13.50
N ARG A 66 8.38 21.19 12.76
CA ARG A 66 8.66 19.75 12.77
C ARG A 66 9.10 19.24 14.14
N GLN A 67 9.82 20.06 14.90
CA GLN A 67 10.22 19.72 16.26
C GLN A 67 9.01 19.72 17.20
N ASP A 68 8.12 20.71 17.09
CA ASP A 68 6.86 20.74 17.84
C ASP A 68 6.02 19.48 17.57
N TRP A 69 5.95 19.02 16.32
CA TRP A 69 5.30 17.75 15.98
C TRP A 69 5.99 16.51 16.56
N ARG A 70 7.32 16.53 16.71
CA ARG A 70 8.05 15.42 17.36
C ARG A 70 7.82 15.39 18.87
N ASP A 71 7.69 16.55 19.48
CA ASP A 71 7.46 16.70 20.92
C ASP A 71 5.98 16.52 21.29
N TYR A 72 5.08 16.79 20.33
CA TYR A 72 3.66 16.51 20.45
C TYR A 72 3.42 15.04 20.74
N LYS A 73 2.67 14.79 21.82
CA LYS A 73 2.36 13.46 22.32
C LYS A 73 3.57 12.51 22.33
N ARG A 74 4.74 13.00 22.77
CA ARG A 74 5.98 12.20 22.86
C ARG A 74 5.86 10.89 23.64
N TRP A 75 4.81 10.74 24.47
CA TRP A 75 4.49 9.51 25.18
C TRP A 75 3.86 8.43 24.29
N GLU A 76 3.35 8.78 23.11
CA GLU A 76 2.90 7.83 22.11
C GLU A 76 4.10 7.26 21.34
N ARG A 77 4.04 5.98 20.96
CA ARG A 77 5.10 5.30 20.20
C ARG A 77 5.15 5.70 18.71
N ILE A 78 4.55 6.84 18.36
CA ILE A 78 4.36 7.30 16.99
C ILE A 78 5.23 8.54 16.80
N ASN A 79 6.09 8.54 15.78
CA ASN A 79 6.96 9.68 15.49
C ASN A 79 6.14 10.90 15.02
N GLY A 80 6.71 12.10 15.18
CA GLY A 80 6.00 13.35 14.85
C GLY A 80 5.51 13.44 13.41
N TYR A 81 6.27 12.90 12.44
CA TYR A 81 5.82 12.79 11.05
C TYR A 81 4.52 11.98 10.92
N SER A 82 4.46 10.82 11.56
CA SER A 82 3.27 9.96 11.51
C SER A 82 2.08 10.61 12.22
N GLN A 83 2.32 11.36 13.29
CA GLN A 83 1.28 12.14 13.96
C GLN A 83 0.75 13.26 13.06
N TYR A 84 1.64 14.02 12.42
CA TYR A 84 1.31 15.05 11.44
C TYR A 84 0.47 14.47 10.30
N MET A 85 0.91 13.35 9.71
CA MET A 85 0.22 12.71 8.60
C MET A 85 -1.17 12.20 9.02
N LYS A 86 -1.31 11.62 10.22
CA LYS A 86 -2.60 11.14 10.74
C LYS A 86 -3.62 12.28 10.83
N VAL A 87 -3.19 13.47 11.24
CA VAL A 87 -4.06 14.66 11.32
C VAL A 87 -4.32 15.22 9.93
N ASN A 88 -3.27 15.57 9.19
CA ASN A 88 -3.39 16.40 8.01
C ASN A 88 -3.88 15.65 6.76
N ILE A 89 -3.70 14.34 6.61
CA ILE A 89 -4.23 13.60 5.45
C ILE A 89 -5.76 13.69 5.38
N THR A 90 -6.44 13.53 6.53
CA THR A 90 -7.91 13.61 6.58
C THR A 90 -8.39 15.03 6.30
N ARG A 91 -7.68 16.03 6.84
CA ARG A 91 -7.96 17.45 6.57
C ARG A 91 -7.82 17.79 5.10
N VAL A 92 -6.74 17.37 4.44
CA VAL A 92 -6.53 17.57 3.01
C VAL A 92 -7.63 16.90 2.18
N ARG A 93 -7.99 15.66 2.52
CA ARG A 93 -9.09 14.95 1.85
C ARG A 93 -10.40 15.74 1.95
N ASP A 94 -10.65 16.37 3.10
CA ASP A 94 -11.87 17.10 3.40
C ASP A 94 -11.80 18.60 3.01
N GLY A 95 -10.71 19.03 2.35
CA GLY A 95 -10.52 20.42 1.90
C GLY A 95 -10.28 21.43 3.02
N LEU A 96 -9.84 20.95 4.19
CA LEU A 96 -9.56 21.78 5.36
C LEU A 96 -8.11 22.29 5.36
N PRO A 97 -7.84 23.46 5.97
CA PRO A 97 -6.49 23.99 6.07
C PRO A 97 -5.60 23.08 6.92
N PHE A 98 -4.30 23.11 6.60
CA PHE A 98 -3.26 22.41 7.36
C PHE A 98 -3.19 22.90 8.81
N ILE A 99 -2.77 21.98 9.67
CA ILE A 99 -2.30 22.31 11.01
C ILE A 99 -0.78 22.18 10.99
N ASP A 100 -0.11 23.32 11.05
CA ASP A 100 1.34 23.41 10.97
C ASP A 100 1.98 23.19 12.34
N ASN A 101 1.33 23.70 13.39
CA ASN A 101 1.74 23.52 14.77
C ASN A 101 0.71 22.70 15.55
N PRO A 102 1.11 21.58 16.17
CA PRO A 102 0.18 20.72 16.91
C PRO A 102 -0.42 21.37 18.16
N GLY A 103 0.14 22.47 18.68
CA GLY A 103 -0.43 23.25 19.77
C GLY A 103 -1.74 23.98 19.43
N SER A 104 -2.15 23.96 18.17
CA SER A 104 -3.44 24.50 17.70
C SER A 104 -4.57 23.45 17.58
N ILE A 105 -4.29 22.20 17.98
CA ILE A 105 -5.23 21.06 18.00
C ILE A 105 -5.96 21.01 19.35
#